data_AF-A0A3D0S2K8-F1
#
_entry.id   AF-A0A3D0S2K8-F1
#
_cell.length_a   1.000
_cell.length_b   1.000
_cell.length_c   1.000
_cell.angle_alpha   90.00
_cell.angle_beta   90.00
_cell.angle_gamma   90.00
#
_symmetry.space_group_name_H-M   'P 1'
#
loop_
_entity.id
_entity.type
_entity.pdbx_description
1 polymer ?
#
loop_
_entity_poly.entity_id
_entity_poly.type
_entity_poly.pdbx_seq_one_letter_code
_entity_poly.pdbx_strand_id
1 'polypeptide(L)'
;MAVNLHDWIDELSDVLELEDVEVDEGLLADLTATAATNVEKLAAPVTAYLLGFAAATQDADPDTVERLAARAQVLAEGWDRPADAPDPDDVNDPIPDDRTVDHTGETYDDDRAEELVDEEV
;
A
#
# COMPACT_ATOMS: atom_id res chain seq x y z
N MET A 1 6.58 -15.87 -16.52
CA MET A 1 6.55 -14.59 -17.24
C MET A 1 6.23 -13.54 -16.22
N ALA A 2 6.98 -12.44 -16.17
CA ALA A 2 6.57 -11.29 -15.38
C ALA A 2 5.34 -10.68 -16.09
N VAL A 3 4.26 -10.45 -15.35
CA VAL A 3 3.07 -9.77 -15.86
C VAL A 3 3.43 -8.29 -16.05
N ASN A 4 3.13 -7.72 -17.23
CA ASN A 4 3.30 -6.29 -17.46
C ASN A 4 2.16 -5.52 -16.78
N LEU A 5 2.41 -4.31 -16.29
CA LEU A 5 1.40 -3.51 -15.60
C LEU A 5 0.20 -3.19 -16.50
N HIS A 6 0.44 -2.91 -17.80
CA HIS A 6 -0.64 -2.68 -18.76
C HIS A 6 -1.50 -3.94 -18.95
N ASP A 7 -0.87 -5.12 -19.11
CA ASP A 7 -1.62 -6.39 -19.21
C ASP A 7 -2.50 -6.64 -17.97
N TRP A 8 -2.00 -6.27 -16.78
CA TRP A 8 -2.77 -6.37 -15.54
C TRP A 8 -3.94 -5.39 -15.51
N ILE A 9 -3.74 -4.14 -15.96
CA ILE A 9 -4.80 -3.12 -15.99
C ILE A 9 -5.90 -3.53 -16.97
N ASP A 10 -5.54 -4.06 -18.14
CA ASP A 10 -6.49 -4.53 -19.14
C ASP A 10 -7.34 -5.69 -18.56
N GLU A 11 -6.71 -6.73 -18.01
CA GLU A 11 -7.41 -7.88 -17.43
C GLU A 11 -8.27 -7.49 -16.22
N LEU A 12 -7.78 -6.57 -15.37
CA LEU A 12 -8.56 -6.08 -14.24
C LEU A 12 -9.77 -5.25 -14.70
N SER A 13 -9.62 -4.46 -15.76
CA SER A 13 -10.72 -3.68 -16.34
C SER A 13 -11.80 -4.60 -16.89
N ASP A 14 -11.40 -5.68 -17.58
CA ASP A 14 -12.31 -6.71 -18.05
C ASP A 14 -13.08 -7.38 -16.90
N VAL A 15 -12.38 -7.77 -15.82
CA VAL A 15 -13.00 -8.39 -14.62
C VAL A 15 -13.97 -7.44 -13.92
N LEU A 16 -13.69 -6.14 -13.94
CA LEU A 16 -14.51 -5.11 -13.29
C LEU A 16 -15.57 -4.51 -14.22
N GLU A 17 -15.68 -4.99 -15.46
CA GLU A 17 -16.62 -4.50 -16.47
C GLU A 17 -16.47 -2.99 -16.73
N LEU A 18 -15.22 -2.51 -16.79
CA LEU A 18 -14.87 -1.12 -17.07
C LEU A 18 -14.63 -0.91 -18.57
N GLU A 19 -15.48 -0.10 -19.21
CA GLU A 19 -15.36 0.25 -20.63
C GLU A 19 -14.50 1.52 -20.81
N ASP A 20 -13.56 1.50 -21.76
CA ASP A 20 -12.75 2.66 -22.19
C ASP A 20 -12.04 3.43 -21.06
N VAL A 21 -11.57 2.73 -20.03
CA VAL A 21 -10.81 3.33 -18.92
C VAL A 21 -9.33 3.42 -19.26
N GLU A 22 -8.80 4.64 -19.30
CA GLU A 22 -7.36 4.91 -19.37
C GLU A 22 -6.85 5.33 -17.98
N VAL A 23 -5.81 4.65 -17.49
CA VAL A 23 -5.18 4.94 -16.20
C VAL A 23 -3.83 5.60 -16.43
N ASP A 24 -3.65 6.83 -15.92
CA ASP A 24 -2.33 7.44 -15.82
C ASP A 24 -1.59 6.88 -14.59
N GLU A 25 -0.83 5.82 -14.84
CA GLU A 25 -0.03 5.12 -13.83
C GLU A 25 1.01 6.03 -13.17
N GLY A 26 1.60 6.96 -13.93
CA GLY A 26 2.63 7.88 -13.44
C GLY A 26 2.03 8.89 -12.47
N LEU A 27 0.94 9.53 -12.86
CA LEU A 27 0.18 10.43 -12.01
C LEU A 27 -0.26 9.74 -10.71
N LEU A 28 -0.79 8.52 -10.81
CA LEU A 28 -1.27 7.78 -9.65
C LEU A 28 -0.11 7.37 -8.73
N ALA A 29 1.00 6.90 -9.28
CA ALA A 29 2.19 6.53 -8.51
C ALA A 29 2.77 7.74 -7.75
N ASP A 30 2.94 8.88 -8.42
CA ASP A 30 3.50 10.08 -7.80
C ASP A 30 2.59 10.65 -6.71
N LEU A 31 1.28 10.72 -6.96
CA LEU A 31 0.31 11.18 -5.97
C LEU A 31 0.27 10.27 -4.74
N THR A 32 0.22 8.95 -4.95
CA THR A 32 0.16 8.00 -3.84
C THR A 32 1.46 7.96 -3.05
N ALA A 33 2.62 8.07 -3.70
CA ALA A 33 3.91 8.22 -3.03
C ALA A 33 3.96 9.50 -2.17
N THR A 34 3.45 10.61 -2.69
CA THR A 34 3.34 11.89 -1.97
C THR A 34 2.44 11.77 -0.75
N ALA A 35 1.26 11.13 -0.89
CA ALA A 35 0.35 10.90 0.22
C ALA A 35 0.96 9.99 1.29
N ALA A 36 1.60 8.88 0.88
CA ALA A 36 2.25 7.95 1.80
C ALA A 36 3.37 8.60 2.63
N THR A 37 4.10 9.52 2.00
CA THR A 37 5.26 10.19 2.61
C THR A 37 4.82 11.30 3.57
N ASN A 38 3.86 12.14 3.17
CA ASN A 38 3.51 13.34 3.93
C ASN A 38 2.38 13.11 4.95
N VAL A 39 1.48 12.15 4.71
CA VAL A 39 0.31 11.90 5.58
C VAL A 39 0.57 10.69 6.48
N GLU A 40 0.52 9.48 5.93
CA GLU A 40 0.86 8.19 6.56
C GLU A 40 0.94 7.09 5.50
N LYS A 41 1.54 5.93 5.81
CA LYS A 41 1.68 4.82 4.85
C LYS A 41 0.35 4.41 4.19
N LEU A 42 -0.75 4.34 4.96
CA LEU A 42 -2.07 3.97 4.45
C LEU A 42 -2.74 5.05 3.61
N ALA A 43 -2.22 6.27 3.59
CA ALA A 43 -2.76 7.34 2.76
C ALA A 43 -2.60 7.07 1.26
N ALA A 44 -1.63 6.26 0.83
CA ALA A 44 -1.50 5.86 -0.58
C ALA A 44 -2.75 5.13 -1.11
N PRO A 45 -3.13 3.94 -0.59
CA PRO A 45 -4.30 3.22 -1.09
C PRO A 45 -5.62 4.00 -0.87
N VAL A 46 -5.74 4.76 0.22
CA VAL A 46 -6.91 5.60 0.47
C VAL A 46 -7.03 6.71 -0.58
N THR A 47 -5.92 7.38 -0.90
CA THR A 47 -5.89 8.42 -1.94
C THR A 47 -6.26 7.87 -3.31
N ALA A 48 -5.70 6.72 -3.70
CA ALA A 48 -6.02 6.08 -4.98
C ALA A 48 -7.51 5.74 -5.11
N TYR A 49 -8.10 5.13 -4.07
CA TYR A 49 -9.51 4.80 -4.03
C TYR A 49 -10.40 6.04 -4.16
N LEU A 50 -10.11 7.10 -3.39
CA LEU A 50 -10.92 8.32 -3.40
C LEU A 50 -10.77 9.12 -4.70
N LEU A 51 -9.58 9.14 -5.32
CA LEU A 51 -9.38 9.78 -6.62
C LEU A 51 -10.23 9.07 -7.69
N GLY A 52 -10.17 7.74 -7.76
CA GLY A 52 -10.99 6.95 -8.69
C GLY A 52 -12.49 7.15 -8.45
N PHE A 53 -12.93 7.13 -7.18
CA PHE A 53 -14.32 7.39 -6.82
C PHE A 53 -14.76 8.81 -7.20
N ALA A 54 -13.92 9.81 -6.98
CA ALA A 54 -14.18 11.20 -7.36
C ALA A 54 -14.25 11.38 -8.88
N ALA A 55 -13.40 10.68 -9.63
CA ALA A 55 -13.42 10.68 -11.10
C ALA A 55 -14.73 10.11 -11.64
N ALA A 56 -15.13 8.93 -11.15
CA ALA A 56 -16.37 8.27 -11.56
C ALA A 56 -17.63 9.09 -11.19
N THR A 57 -17.68 9.67 -9.99
CA THR A 57 -18.84 10.47 -9.55
C THR A 57 -18.98 11.81 -10.26
N GLN A 58 -17.91 12.31 -10.88
CA GLN A 58 -17.90 13.58 -11.60
C GLN A 58 -17.93 13.42 -13.12
N ASP A 59 -17.98 12.17 -13.63
CA ASP A 59 -17.83 11.88 -15.08
C ASP A 59 -16.59 12.58 -15.65
N ALA A 60 -15.47 12.46 -14.91
CA ALA A 60 -14.26 13.23 -15.14
C ALA A 60 -13.52 12.76 -16.40
N ASP A 61 -13.21 13.71 -17.29
CA ASP A 61 -12.21 13.52 -18.34
C ASP A 61 -10.77 13.50 -17.76
N PRO A 62 -9.75 13.09 -18.54
CA PRO A 62 -8.36 13.04 -18.06
C PRO A 62 -7.86 14.37 -17.47
N ASP A 63 -8.17 15.50 -18.12
CA ASP A 63 -7.82 16.84 -17.61
C ASP A 63 -8.46 17.11 -16.23
N THR A 64 -9.66 16.60 -16.00
CA THR A 64 -10.39 16.71 -14.72
C THR A 64 -9.76 15.83 -13.65
N VAL A 65 -9.34 14.61 -14.01
CA VAL A 65 -8.60 13.72 -13.11
C VAL A 65 -7.28 14.36 -12.68
N GLU A 66 -6.52 14.95 -13.61
CA GLU A 66 -5.29 15.68 -13.28
C GLU A 66 -5.54 16.82 -12.29
N ARG A 67 -6.62 17.61 -12.48
CA ARG A 67 -6.98 18.68 -11.54
C ARG A 67 -7.40 18.15 -10.17
N LEU A 68 -8.07 17.01 -10.11
CA LEU A 68 -8.44 16.36 -8.85
C LEU A 68 -7.19 15.84 -8.13
N ALA A 69 -6.28 15.18 -8.86
CA ALA A 69 -5.00 14.73 -8.36
C ALA A 69 -4.15 15.88 -7.83
N ALA A 70 -4.06 16.99 -8.56
CA ALA A 70 -3.33 18.19 -8.12
C ALA A 70 -3.88 18.77 -6.81
N ARG A 71 -5.21 18.77 -6.61
CA ARG A 71 -5.82 19.21 -5.34
C ARG A 71 -5.48 18.27 -4.19
N ALA A 72 -5.53 16.95 -4.43
CA ALA A 72 -5.16 15.95 -3.44
C ALA A 72 -3.67 16.03 -3.08
N GLN A 73 -2.81 16.28 -4.07
CA GLN A 73 -1.37 16.47 -3.87
C GLN A 73 -1.10 17.69 -2.98
N VAL A 74 -1.70 18.85 -3.28
CA VAL A 74 -1.56 20.06 -2.45
C VAL A 74 -2.02 19.81 -1.01
N LEU A 75 -3.10 19.06 -0.82
CA LEU A 75 -3.56 18.67 0.51
C LEU A 75 -2.54 17.78 1.24
N ALA A 76 -1.96 16.80 0.55
CA ALA A 76 -0.95 15.91 1.12
C ALA A 76 0.35 16.65 1.45
N GLU A 77 0.86 17.50 0.56
CA GLU A 77 2.07 18.31 0.77
C GLU A 77 1.92 19.33 1.90
N GLY A 78 0.71 19.88 2.06
CA GLY A 78 0.37 20.79 3.15
C GLY A 78 -0.03 20.09 4.44
N TRP A 79 0.06 18.76 4.51
CA TRP A 79 -0.33 18.01 5.70
C TRP A 79 0.74 18.14 6.79
N ASP A 80 0.57 19.13 7.67
CA ASP A 80 1.42 19.34 8.84
C ASP A 80 1.24 18.20 9.85
N ARG A 81 2.02 17.12 9.69
CA ARG A 81 2.24 16.13 10.75
C ARG A 81 3.37 16.64 11.65
N PRO A 82 3.14 16.89 12.96
CA PRO A 82 4.23 17.17 13.88
C PRO A 82 5.30 16.09 13.76
N ALA A 83 6.58 16.46 13.67
CA ALA A 83 7.68 15.49 13.60
C ALA A 83 7.70 14.49 14.78
N ASP A 84 7.04 14.87 15.89
CA ASP A 84 6.84 14.06 17.10
C ASP A 84 5.41 13.51 17.24
N ALA A 85 4.60 13.50 16.17
CA ALA A 85 3.25 12.94 16.24
C ALA A 85 3.35 11.43 16.52
N PRO A 86 2.81 10.95 17.65
CA PRO A 86 2.84 9.54 17.97
C PRO A 86 2.24 8.72 16.83
N ASP A 87 2.91 7.63 16.47
CA ASP A 87 2.29 6.61 15.65
C ASP A 87 1.19 5.95 16.50
N PRO A 88 -0.08 5.96 16.07
CA PRO A 88 -1.18 5.39 16.85
C PRO A 88 -1.03 3.88 17.09
N ASP A 89 -0.20 3.19 16.28
CA ASP A 89 0.10 1.77 16.40
C ASP A 89 1.46 1.49 17.08
N ASP A 90 2.26 2.53 17.38
CA ASP A 90 3.49 2.41 18.16
C ASP A 90 3.14 2.35 19.65
N VAL A 91 2.82 1.13 20.10
CA VAL A 91 2.74 0.83 21.53
C VAL A 91 4.15 0.94 22.12
N ASN A 92 4.42 2.06 22.80
CA ASN A 92 5.65 2.28 23.56
C ASN A 92 5.63 1.48 24.88
N ASP A 93 5.32 0.19 24.78
CA ASP A 93 5.40 -0.74 25.88
C ASP A 93 6.87 -1.00 26.17
N PRO A 94 7.32 -0.88 27.44
CA PRO A 94 8.67 -1.27 27.82
C PRO A 94 8.88 -2.72 27.37
N ILE A 95 9.74 -2.94 26.38
CA ILE A 95 10.15 -4.29 25.98
C ILE A 95 10.75 -4.94 27.23
N PRO A 96 10.13 -5.98 27.79
CA PRO A 96 10.67 -6.64 28.96
C PRO A 96 12.04 -7.23 28.61
N ASP A 97 13.01 -7.09 29.52
CA ASP A 97 14.32 -7.73 29.33
C ASP A 97 14.15 -9.26 29.44
N ASP A 98 14.01 -9.90 28.29
CA ASP A 98 13.79 -11.34 28.15
C ASP A 98 15.06 -12.17 28.34
N ARG A 99 16.22 -11.56 28.58
CA ARG A 99 17.51 -12.26 28.78
C ARG A 99 17.51 -13.23 29.96
N THR A 100 16.55 -13.10 30.87
CA THR A 100 16.38 -13.98 32.03
C THR A 100 15.34 -15.08 31.82
N VAL A 101 14.65 -15.06 30.68
CA VAL A 101 13.72 -16.11 30.26
C VAL A 101 14.53 -17.34 29.88
N ASP A 102 14.15 -18.46 30.45
CA ASP A 102 14.80 -19.75 30.20
C ASP A 102 14.26 -20.35 28.90
N HIS A 103 14.98 -20.13 27.80
CA HIS A 103 14.68 -20.73 26.49
C HIS A 103 15.22 -22.18 26.36
N THR A 104 15.80 -22.77 27.41
CA THR A 104 16.40 -24.12 27.30
C THR A 104 15.37 -25.23 27.08
N GLY A 105 14.09 -24.95 27.34
CA GLY A 105 12.97 -25.83 27.03
C GLY A 105 12.23 -25.49 25.73
N GLU A 106 12.60 -24.41 25.03
CA GLU A 106 11.98 -24.07 23.75
C GLU A 106 12.53 -24.98 22.66
N THR A 107 11.68 -25.90 22.22
CA THR A 107 11.90 -26.62 20.97
C THR A 107 11.42 -25.72 19.84
N TYR A 108 12.31 -25.38 18.91
CA TYR A 108 11.86 -24.96 17.59
C TYR A 108 11.09 -26.14 17.00
N ASP A 109 9.75 -26.08 16.99
CA ASP A 109 8.95 -26.89 16.07
C ASP A 109 9.17 -26.29 14.68
N ASP A 110 10.25 -26.72 14.04
CA ASP A 110 10.44 -26.49 12.62
C ASP A 110 9.58 -27.52 11.88
N ASP A 111 8.28 -27.25 11.78
CA ASP A 111 7.38 -28.00 10.90
C ASP A 111 7.85 -27.96 9.42
N ARG A 112 8.94 -27.24 9.09
CA ARG A 112 9.58 -27.22 7.77
C ARG A 112 10.91 -27.97 7.71
N ALA A 113 11.42 -28.51 8.80
CA ALA A 113 12.63 -29.36 8.78
C ALA A 113 12.34 -30.75 8.19
N GLU A 114 11.11 -31.27 8.35
CA GLU A 114 10.71 -32.59 7.83
C GLU A 114 10.48 -32.60 6.30
N GLU A 115 10.34 -31.44 5.64
CA GLU A 115 10.11 -31.36 4.18
C GLU A 115 11.42 -31.54 3.36
N LEU A 116 12.60 -31.51 3.98
CA LEU A 116 13.89 -31.50 3.27
C LEU A 116 14.72 -32.79 3.38
N VAL A 117 14.17 -33.89 3.92
CA VAL A 117 14.98 -35.10 4.21
C VAL A 117 14.55 -36.39 3.52
N ASP A 118 13.53 -36.39 2.64
CA ASP A 118 13.19 -37.56 1.81
C ASP A 118 13.17 -37.21 0.30
N GLU A 119 14.35 -36.93 -0.26
CA GLU A 119 14.64 -37.25 -1.67
C GLU A 119 15.90 -38.14 -1.73
N GLU A 120 15.64 -39.46 -1.81
CA GLU A 120 16.48 -40.54 -2.35
C GLU A 120 17.73 -41.02 -1.55
N VAL A 121 17.62 -42.24 -0.98
CA VAL A 121 18.38 -43.45 -1.41
C VAL A 121 17.55 -44.72 -1.23
#